data_AF-A0A8J5JCK0-F1
#
_entry.id   AF-A0A8J5JCK0-F1
#
_cell.length_a   1.000
_cell.length_b   1.000
_cell.length_c   1.000
_cell.angle_alpha   90.00
_cell.angle_beta   90.00
_cell.angle_gamma   90.00
#
_symmetry.space_group_name_H-M   'P 1'
#
loop_
_entity.id
_entity.type
_entity.pdbx_description
1 polymer ?
#
loop_
_entity_poly.entity_id
_entity_poly.type
_entity_poly.pdbx_seq_one_letter_code
_entity_poly.pdbx_strand_id
1 'polypeptide(L)'
;MVKALAAAGRLETLQLINQQLATLPDELRGCHDLKYLYDPTIFKIVDASGKHTAFLLSRMNGITELPSLTRAAQLDRMEFTMVKHLAWIPDLKPIGPVVHFAVYKGAHLCCNGFLGACDLSNPFCEDTRCLDDASPKATTATPQVFNIFSADVCEPYSGLSQTPTPATIQICDGVPFRQCQLPGLQPNSTVVGMCYNHRMQVLACNTDPTTIRVRIRQIQDNVGTPCDPVEEAWLGCEGSTAITM
;
A
#
# COMPACT_ATOMS: atom_id res chain seq x y z
N MET A 1 17.88 -8.36 25.78
CA MET A 1 18.62 -8.60 24.52
C MET A 1 18.40 -7.47 23.51
N VAL A 2 17.18 -7.23 23.02
CA VAL A 2 16.88 -6.14 22.06
C VAL A 2 17.33 -4.75 22.55
N LYS A 3 17.02 -4.39 23.81
CA LYS A 3 17.49 -3.12 24.42
C LYS A 3 19.02 -2.95 24.40
N ALA A 4 19.77 -4.02 24.67
CA ALA A 4 21.23 -3.97 24.69
C ALA A 4 21.82 -3.86 23.29
N LEU A 5 21.23 -4.53 22.30
CA LEU A 5 21.64 -4.45 20.90
C LEU A 5 21.30 -3.08 20.28
N ALA A 6 20.13 -2.54 20.62
CA ALA A 6 19.70 -1.20 20.20
C ALA A 6 20.58 -0.10 20.81
N ALA A 7 20.87 -0.19 22.12
CA ALA A 7 21.77 0.74 22.80
C ALA A 7 23.23 0.66 22.28
N ALA A 8 23.66 -0.52 21.82
CA ALA A 8 24.99 -0.73 21.27
C ALA A 8 25.10 -0.35 19.77
N GLY A 9 24.02 0.07 19.13
CA GLY A 9 24.03 0.44 17.71
C GLY A 9 23.96 -0.74 16.72
N ARG A 10 24.15 -1.98 17.19
CA ARG A 10 24.39 -3.20 16.40
C ARG A 10 23.14 -3.94 15.92
N LEU A 11 21.96 -3.39 16.17
CA LEU A 11 20.71 -4.02 15.79
C LEU A 11 20.49 -3.85 14.29
N GLU A 12 20.71 -4.89 13.49
CA GLU A 12 20.57 -4.82 12.03
C GLU A 12 19.15 -5.07 11.53
N THR A 13 18.37 -5.89 12.22
CA THR A 13 17.00 -6.24 11.80
C THR A 13 16.08 -6.27 13.00
N LEU A 14 14.95 -5.59 12.92
CA LEU A 14 13.90 -5.59 13.92
C LEU A 14 12.55 -5.97 13.31
N GLN A 15 12.12 -7.20 13.52
CA GLN A 15 10.78 -7.63 13.16
C GLN A 15 9.80 -7.39 14.32
N LEU A 16 8.84 -6.51 14.12
CA LEU A 16 7.75 -6.19 15.04
C LEU A 16 6.45 -6.79 14.49
N ILE A 17 5.92 -7.79 15.20
CA ILE A 17 4.66 -8.49 14.86
C ILE A 17 3.51 -7.98 15.75
N ASN A 18 3.65 -6.79 16.36
CA ASN A 18 2.70 -6.28 17.34
C ASN A 18 1.88 -5.11 16.79
N GLN A 19 0.61 -5.37 16.48
CA GLN A 19 -0.35 -4.39 15.98
C GLN A 19 -0.80 -3.36 17.04
N GLN A 20 -0.44 -3.54 18.32
CA GLN A 20 -0.79 -2.63 19.41
C GLN A 20 0.36 -1.71 19.83
N LEU A 21 1.47 -1.69 19.09
CA LEU A 21 2.59 -0.81 19.41
C LEU A 21 2.20 0.65 19.10
N ALA A 22 1.96 1.44 20.16
CA ALA A 22 1.59 2.84 20.06
C ALA A 22 2.79 3.77 19.80
N THR A 23 3.98 3.39 20.27
CA THR A 23 5.20 4.18 20.10
C THR A 23 6.38 3.28 19.80
N LEU A 24 7.27 3.73 18.91
CA LEU A 24 8.56 3.06 18.71
C LEU A 24 9.42 3.28 19.96
N PRO A 25 10.10 2.24 20.49
CA PRO A 25 10.97 2.39 21.66
C PRO A 25 12.06 3.44 21.42
N ASP A 26 12.28 4.34 22.39
CA ASP A 26 13.29 5.40 22.31
C ASP A 26 14.70 4.84 22.07
N GLU A 27 14.96 3.62 22.51
CA GLU A 27 16.24 2.92 22.33
C GLU A 27 16.57 2.67 20.86
N LEU A 28 15.57 2.63 19.95
CA LEU A 28 15.81 2.52 18.50
C LEU A 28 16.50 3.76 17.92
N ARG A 29 16.42 4.91 18.61
CA ARG A 29 17.15 6.13 18.23
C ARG A 29 18.67 5.96 18.40
N GLY A 30 19.08 4.99 19.21
CA GLY A 30 20.47 4.59 19.40
C GLY A 30 21.00 3.63 18.34
N CYS A 31 20.15 3.09 17.46
CA CYS A 31 20.60 2.17 16.42
C CYS A 31 21.29 2.94 15.27
N HIS A 32 22.48 2.50 14.86
CA HIS A 32 23.19 3.06 13.70
C HIS A 32 23.26 2.06 12.55
N ASP A 33 23.24 0.76 12.88
CA ASP A 33 23.36 -0.33 11.92
C ASP A 33 21.98 -0.92 11.54
N LEU A 34 20.87 -0.25 11.85
CA LEU A 34 19.52 -0.77 11.57
C LEU A 34 19.25 -0.82 10.07
N LYS A 35 19.33 -2.03 9.51
CA LYS A 35 19.11 -2.33 8.09
C LYS A 35 17.65 -2.63 7.77
N TYR A 36 16.88 -3.18 8.72
CA TYR A 36 15.51 -3.65 8.47
C TYR A 36 14.59 -3.45 9.68
N LEU A 37 13.37 -2.94 9.46
CA LEU A 37 12.26 -3.02 10.42
C LEU A 37 11.03 -3.60 9.71
N TYR A 38 10.39 -4.66 10.24
CA TYR A 38 9.47 -5.53 9.49
C TYR A 38 8.22 -6.00 10.28
N ASP A 39 7.08 -6.20 9.60
CA ASP A 39 5.88 -6.94 10.06
C ASP A 39 5.52 -8.05 9.04
N PRO A 40 5.15 -9.29 9.44
CA PRO A 40 5.05 -10.44 8.53
C PRO A 40 3.88 -10.46 7.55
N THR A 41 3.02 -9.45 7.54
CA THR A 41 1.74 -9.56 6.82
C THR A 41 1.73 -8.98 5.39
N ILE A 42 2.86 -8.48 4.88
CA ILE A 42 3.03 -8.10 3.45
C ILE A 42 4.36 -8.64 2.92
N PHE A 43 4.33 -9.08 1.65
CA PHE A 43 5.35 -9.83 0.92
C PHE A 43 6.74 -9.17 0.95
N LYS A 44 7.78 -10.03 0.98
CA LYS A 44 9.20 -9.67 0.91
C LYS A 44 9.52 -8.96 -0.42
N ILE A 45 10.11 -7.78 -0.34
CA ILE A 45 11.11 -7.34 -1.32
C ILE A 45 12.44 -7.22 -0.58
N VAL A 46 13.14 -8.35 -0.48
CA VAL A 46 14.57 -8.34 -0.13
C VAL A 46 15.30 -8.26 -1.46
N ASP A 47 16.03 -7.17 -1.69
CA ASP A 47 17.06 -7.20 -2.72
C ASP A 47 18.12 -8.21 -2.28
N ALA A 48 18.34 -9.23 -3.11
CA ALA A 48 19.34 -10.28 -2.92
C ALA A 48 20.79 -9.75 -2.85
N SER A 49 21.02 -8.46 -3.13
CA SER A 49 22.34 -7.82 -3.05
C SER A 49 22.83 -7.49 -1.63
N GLY A 50 21.94 -7.43 -0.63
CA GLY A 50 22.29 -7.03 0.74
C GLY A 50 22.81 -5.58 0.89
N LYS A 51 22.65 -4.74 -0.14
CA LYS A 51 23.22 -3.38 -0.20
C LYS A 51 22.26 -2.28 0.28
N HIS A 52 20.97 -2.60 0.39
CA HIS A 52 19.90 -1.64 0.67
C HIS A 52 19.38 -1.77 2.10
N THR A 53 19.11 -0.62 2.72
CA THR A 53 18.56 -0.50 4.07
C THR A 53 17.11 -0.04 3.96
N ALA A 54 16.21 -0.78 4.59
CA ALA A 54 14.77 -0.61 4.46
C ALA A 54 14.07 -0.31 5.80
N PHE A 55 13.09 0.59 5.77
CA PHE A 55 12.23 0.93 6.90
C PHE A 55 10.77 0.75 6.50
N LEU A 56 10.17 -0.35 6.96
CA LEU A 56 8.85 -0.78 6.54
C LEU A 56 7.92 -0.83 7.76
N LEU A 57 6.79 -0.15 7.71
CA LEU A 57 5.72 -0.27 8.71
C LEU A 57 4.47 -0.81 8.02
N SER A 58 3.88 -1.88 8.57
CA SER A 58 2.62 -2.43 8.07
C SER A 58 1.63 -2.61 9.22
N ARG A 59 0.39 -2.14 9.03
CA ARG A 59 -0.71 -2.29 10.03
C ARG A 59 -0.39 -1.73 11.42
N MET A 60 0.49 -0.73 11.50
CA MET A 60 0.89 -0.10 12.76
C MET A 60 0.05 1.14 13.04
N ASN A 61 -1.25 0.97 13.24
CA ASN A 61 -2.17 2.10 13.48
C ASN A 61 -1.86 2.85 14.79
N GLY A 62 -1.13 2.26 15.73
CA GLY A 62 -0.72 2.95 16.95
C GLY A 62 0.30 4.08 16.70
N ILE A 63 1.06 4.02 15.61
CA ILE A 63 2.16 4.95 15.32
C ILE A 63 1.60 6.26 14.76
N THR A 64 1.82 7.35 15.49
CA THR A 64 1.41 8.71 15.10
C THR A 64 2.56 9.56 14.58
N GLU A 65 3.80 9.23 14.96
CA GLU A 65 5.03 9.91 14.57
C GLU A 65 6.20 8.93 14.42
N LEU A 66 7.18 9.30 13.59
CA LEU A 66 8.42 8.52 13.43
C LEU A 66 9.59 9.18 14.17
N PRO A 67 10.58 8.39 14.64
CA PRO A 67 11.82 8.93 15.19
C PRO A 67 12.63 9.67 14.13
N SER A 68 13.49 10.60 14.55
CA SER A 68 14.40 11.32 13.65
C SER A 68 15.26 10.36 12.81
N LEU A 69 15.35 10.63 11.50
CA LEU A 69 16.12 9.86 10.53
C LEU A 69 17.53 10.44 10.27
N THR A 70 17.99 11.37 11.10
CA THR A 70 19.27 12.08 10.92
C THR A 70 20.51 11.19 10.88
N ARG A 71 20.42 9.97 11.44
CA ARG A 71 21.50 8.98 11.45
C ARG A 71 21.26 7.82 10.47
N ALA A 72 20.23 7.90 9.64
CA ALA A 72 19.81 6.86 8.72
C ALA A 72 20.24 7.14 7.28
N ALA A 73 21.45 7.66 7.06
CA ALA A 73 21.95 8.03 5.72
C ALA A 73 22.05 6.84 4.75
N GLN A 74 22.12 5.60 5.27
CA GLN A 74 22.14 4.38 4.47
C GLN A 74 20.75 3.90 4.05
N LEU A 75 19.69 4.46 4.63
CA LEU A 75 18.31 4.12 4.29
C LEU A 75 18.02 4.55 2.85
N ASP A 76 17.45 3.66 2.06
CA ASP A 76 17.11 3.93 0.66
C ASP A 76 15.76 3.34 0.26
N ARG A 77 15.13 2.54 1.12
CA ARG A 77 13.79 1.99 0.91
C ARG A 77 12.90 2.29 2.11
N MET A 78 11.73 2.87 1.85
CA MET A 78 10.73 3.17 2.87
C MET A 78 9.35 2.76 2.37
N GLU A 79 8.55 2.13 3.23
CA GLU A 79 7.16 1.77 2.92
C GLU A 79 6.30 1.86 4.17
N PHE A 80 5.16 2.53 4.06
CA PHE A 80 4.18 2.66 5.12
C PHE A 80 2.83 2.17 4.62
N THR A 81 2.43 0.96 5.02
CA THR A 81 1.19 0.34 4.56
C THR A 81 0.19 0.20 5.71
N MET A 82 -1.01 0.77 5.58
CA MET A 82 -2.04 0.75 6.64
C MET A 82 -1.52 1.30 7.98
N VAL A 83 -0.96 2.51 7.95
CA VAL A 83 -0.41 3.19 9.14
C VAL A 83 -1.31 4.39 9.46
N LYS A 84 -2.59 4.12 9.75
CA LYS A 84 -3.68 5.11 9.67
C LYS A 84 -3.34 6.43 10.37
N HIS A 85 -2.89 6.36 11.63
CA HIS A 85 -2.73 7.55 12.45
C HIS A 85 -1.40 8.31 12.24
N LEU A 86 -0.54 7.87 11.33
CA LEU A 86 0.74 8.54 11.07
C LEU A 86 0.49 9.95 10.50
N ALA A 87 0.76 10.97 11.30
CA ALA A 87 0.38 12.34 11.00
C ALA A 87 1.45 13.11 10.19
N TRP A 88 2.72 12.73 10.30
CA TRP A 88 3.82 13.35 9.56
C TRP A 88 5.05 12.44 9.59
N ILE A 89 6.02 12.71 8.70
CA ILE A 89 7.33 12.05 8.73
C ILE A 89 8.47 13.07 8.92
N PRO A 90 9.58 12.68 9.57
CA PRO A 90 10.79 13.50 9.69
C PRO A 90 11.38 13.88 8.32
N ASP A 91 12.22 14.90 8.31
CA ASP A 91 12.92 15.32 7.09
C ASP A 91 13.72 14.17 6.47
N LEU A 92 13.51 13.95 5.17
CA LEU A 92 14.23 12.97 4.37
C LEU A 92 15.54 13.53 3.79
N LYS A 93 15.83 14.83 3.94
CA LYS A 93 17.09 15.43 3.50
C LYS A 93 18.38 14.69 3.96
N PRO A 94 18.46 14.14 5.19
CA PRO A 94 19.66 13.42 5.65
C PRO A 94 19.82 12.02 5.05
N ILE A 95 18.79 11.52 4.35
CA ILE A 95 18.74 10.18 3.80
C ILE A 95 19.40 10.20 2.42
N GLY A 96 20.10 9.11 2.07
CA GLY A 96 20.72 8.94 0.77
C GLY A 96 19.69 8.89 -0.38
N PRO A 97 20.12 8.56 -1.60
CA PRO A 97 19.22 8.43 -2.75
C PRO A 97 18.12 7.42 -2.45
N VAL A 98 16.88 7.89 -2.36
CA VAL A 98 15.72 7.03 -2.12
C VAL A 98 15.43 6.23 -3.38
N VAL A 99 15.54 4.90 -3.28
CA VAL A 99 15.28 3.94 -4.36
C VAL A 99 13.82 3.49 -4.35
N HIS A 100 13.18 3.51 -3.19
CA HIS A 100 11.76 3.17 -3.04
C HIS A 100 11.12 3.98 -1.92
N PHE A 101 9.94 4.54 -2.19
CA PHE A 101 9.12 5.20 -1.21
C PHE A 101 7.65 4.94 -1.51
N ALA A 102 6.90 4.45 -0.54
CA ALA A 102 5.48 4.17 -0.72
C ALA A 102 4.68 4.42 0.57
N VAL A 103 3.44 4.88 0.39
CA VAL A 103 2.45 5.09 1.46
C VAL A 103 1.12 4.49 0.99
N TYR A 104 0.92 3.21 1.29
CA TYR A 104 -0.25 2.46 0.82
C TYR A 104 -1.38 2.44 1.84
N LYS A 105 -2.62 2.51 1.34
CA LYS A 105 -3.85 2.31 2.12
C LYS A 105 -3.98 3.24 3.33
N GLY A 106 -3.62 4.50 3.12
CA GLY A 106 -3.96 5.62 3.99
C GLY A 106 -3.04 5.82 5.20
N ALA A 107 -2.74 7.10 5.44
CA ALA A 107 -2.15 7.66 6.65
C ALA A 107 -2.64 9.11 6.78
N HIS A 108 -2.80 9.63 8.01
CA HIS A 108 -3.25 11.01 8.23
C HIS A 108 -2.39 12.05 7.49
N LEU A 109 -1.09 11.79 7.32
CA LEU A 109 -0.18 12.65 6.54
C LEU A 109 -0.63 12.91 5.10
N CYS A 110 -1.48 12.05 4.53
CA CYS A 110 -1.98 12.19 3.16
C CYS A 110 -3.06 13.27 3.01
N CYS A 111 -3.54 13.84 4.11
CA CYS A 111 -4.74 14.69 4.11
C CYS A 111 -4.79 15.74 5.21
N ASN A 112 -3.98 15.63 6.26
CA ASN A 112 -3.97 16.56 7.38
C ASN A 112 -3.19 17.87 7.08
N GLY A 113 -2.70 18.05 5.86
CA GLY A 113 -1.91 19.21 5.44
C GLY A 113 -0.39 19.01 5.45
N PHE A 114 0.13 17.82 5.80
CA PHE A 114 1.58 17.55 5.75
C PHE A 114 2.17 17.69 4.34
N LEU A 115 1.46 17.21 3.31
CA LEU A 115 1.90 17.26 1.91
C LEU A 115 1.44 18.51 1.16
N GLY A 116 0.68 19.41 1.80
CA GLY A 116 0.09 20.57 1.13
C GLY A 116 -1.23 21.00 1.78
N ALA A 117 -2.27 21.20 0.97
CA ALA A 117 -3.58 21.57 1.48
C ALA A 117 -4.18 20.43 2.32
N CYS A 118 -4.82 20.79 3.43
CA CYS A 118 -5.58 19.84 4.23
C CYS A 118 -6.91 19.51 3.54
N ASP A 119 -7.20 18.22 3.34
CA ASP A 119 -8.44 17.71 2.76
C ASP A 119 -8.91 16.47 3.54
N LEU A 120 -9.81 16.70 4.50
CA LEU A 120 -10.37 15.65 5.36
C LEU A 120 -11.52 14.86 4.71
N SER A 121 -11.80 15.06 3.42
CA SER A 121 -12.86 14.33 2.71
C SER A 121 -12.50 12.88 2.42
N ASN A 122 -11.21 12.53 2.46
CA ASN A 122 -10.74 11.17 2.22
C ASN A 122 -11.10 10.26 3.43
N PRO A 123 -11.75 9.10 3.22
CA PRO A 123 -12.13 8.19 4.30
C PRO A 123 -10.97 7.65 5.17
N PHE A 124 -9.73 7.67 4.66
CA PHE A 124 -8.56 7.36 5.50
C PHE A 124 -8.26 8.41 6.57
N CYS A 125 -8.92 9.56 6.49
CA CYS A 125 -8.72 10.75 7.32
C CYS A 125 -9.87 10.96 8.30
N GLU A 126 -10.72 9.95 8.45
CA GLU A 126 -11.67 9.88 9.54
C GLU A 126 -10.90 9.95 10.88
N ASP A 127 -11.32 10.86 11.75
CA ASP A 127 -10.74 11.14 13.07
C ASP A 127 -9.38 11.87 13.09
N THR A 128 -8.94 12.49 11.99
CA THR A 128 -7.81 13.44 12.02
C THR A 128 -8.28 14.89 11.92
N ARG A 129 -7.42 15.81 12.39
CA ARG A 129 -7.55 17.25 12.18
C ARG A 129 -6.46 17.77 11.27
N CYS A 130 -6.69 18.92 10.65
CA CYS A 130 -5.63 19.64 9.97
C CYS A 130 -4.53 20.03 10.96
N LEU A 131 -3.29 20.03 10.50
CA LEU A 131 -2.17 20.52 11.29
C LEU A 131 -2.30 22.05 11.45
N ASP A 132 -2.42 22.51 12.70
CA ASP A 132 -2.56 23.93 13.05
C ASP A 132 -1.32 24.75 12.67
N ASP A 133 -0.17 24.08 12.60
CA ASP A 133 1.13 24.65 12.26
C ASP A 133 1.69 23.83 11.09
N ALA A 134 1.92 24.48 9.94
CA ALA A 134 2.53 23.88 8.75
C ALA A 134 4.04 23.56 8.93
N SER A 135 4.47 23.41 10.19
CA SER A 135 5.85 23.18 10.63
C SER A 135 6.19 21.72 10.96
N PRO A 136 5.72 20.67 10.25
CA PRO A 136 6.27 19.35 10.49
C PRO A 136 7.64 19.26 9.80
N LYS A 137 8.68 19.78 10.48
CA LYS A 137 10.11 19.41 10.51
C LYS A 137 10.85 19.03 9.20
N ALA A 138 10.22 19.13 8.04
CA ALA A 138 10.68 18.58 6.79
C ALA A 138 11.01 19.71 5.82
N THR A 139 12.18 19.62 5.19
CA THR A 139 12.57 20.57 4.16
C THR A 139 11.89 20.22 2.83
N THR A 140 12.05 21.09 1.84
CA THR A 140 11.56 20.86 0.47
C THR A 140 12.08 19.56 -0.16
N ALA A 141 13.15 18.96 0.38
CA ALA A 141 13.62 17.65 -0.03
C ALA A 141 12.59 16.53 0.22
N THR A 142 11.78 16.65 1.28
CA THR A 142 10.79 15.62 1.62
C THR A 142 9.62 15.60 0.64
N PRO A 143 8.92 16.71 0.35
CA PRO A 143 7.90 16.74 -0.71
C PRO A 143 8.43 16.33 -2.09
N GLN A 144 9.70 16.58 -2.40
CA GLN A 144 10.31 16.11 -3.65
C GLN A 144 10.31 14.58 -3.76
N VAL A 145 10.58 13.86 -2.67
CA VAL A 145 10.49 12.39 -2.64
C VAL A 145 9.05 11.95 -2.91
N PHE A 146 8.05 12.55 -2.26
CA PHE A 146 6.64 12.24 -2.53
C PHE A 146 6.26 12.46 -4.00
N ASN A 147 6.77 13.52 -4.64
CA ASN A 147 6.50 13.79 -6.05
C ASN A 147 7.14 12.75 -6.98
N ILE A 148 8.38 12.32 -6.68
CA ILE A 148 9.09 11.27 -7.44
C ILE A 148 8.29 9.96 -7.41
N PHE A 149 7.74 9.61 -6.26
CA PHE A 149 7.00 8.36 -6.03
C PHE A 149 5.47 8.57 -6.00
N SER A 150 4.96 9.58 -6.72
CA SER A 150 3.54 9.98 -6.69
C SER A 150 2.54 8.86 -7.02
N ALA A 151 2.97 7.83 -7.76
CA ALA A 151 2.15 6.66 -8.06
C ALA A 151 1.94 5.71 -6.87
N ASP A 152 2.86 5.72 -5.89
CA ASP A 152 2.93 4.76 -4.78
C ASP A 152 2.63 5.39 -3.42
N VAL A 153 2.32 6.69 -3.39
CA VAL A 153 2.04 7.44 -2.16
C VAL A 153 0.63 7.99 -2.17
N CYS A 154 -0.06 7.83 -1.04
CA CYS A 154 -1.36 8.47 -0.80
C CYS A 154 -2.36 8.19 -1.92
N GLU A 155 -2.42 6.93 -2.37
CA GLU A 155 -3.33 6.50 -3.42
C GLU A 155 -4.77 6.96 -3.13
N PRO A 156 -5.50 7.43 -4.16
CA PRO A 156 -6.88 7.85 -3.98
C PRO A 156 -7.70 6.69 -3.41
N TYR A 157 -8.42 6.94 -2.32
CA TYR A 157 -9.32 5.95 -1.76
C TYR A 157 -10.43 5.68 -2.78
N SER A 158 -10.43 4.48 -3.36
CA SER A 158 -11.45 4.08 -4.33
C SER A 158 -12.82 3.87 -3.71
N GLY A 159 -12.96 3.91 -2.37
CA GLY A 159 -14.24 3.66 -1.70
C GLY A 159 -14.59 2.20 -1.50
N LEU A 160 -13.98 1.34 -2.30
CA LEU A 160 -14.46 -0.01 -2.53
C LEU A 160 -13.54 -0.99 -1.81
N SER A 161 -14.08 -1.57 -0.74
CA SER A 161 -13.43 -2.65 -0.03
C SER A 161 -13.19 -3.82 -0.99
N GLN A 162 -11.92 -4.25 -1.11
CA GLN A 162 -11.54 -5.48 -1.81
C GLN A 162 -11.67 -6.72 -0.91
N THR A 163 -12.24 -6.58 0.28
CA THR A 163 -12.48 -7.69 1.20
C THR A 163 -13.72 -8.45 0.74
N PRO A 164 -13.63 -9.77 0.49
CA PRO A 164 -14.79 -10.57 0.13
C PRO A 164 -15.89 -10.50 1.19
N THR A 165 -17.13 -10.40 0.74
CA THR A 165 -18.35 -10.50 1.55
C THR A 165 -19.23 -11.61 0.97
N PRO A 166 -20.18 -12.19 1.74
CA PRO A 166 -21.10 -13.19 1.19
C PRO A 166 -21.80 -12.72 -0.09
N ALA A 167 -22.21 -11.45 -0.14
CA ALA A 167 -22.83 -10.86 -1.33
C ALA A 167 -21.87 -10.80 -2.53
N THR A 168 -20.63 -10.35 -2.33
CA THR A 168 -19.66 -10.23 -3.44
C THR A 168 -19.16 -11.61 -3.92
N ILE A 169 -19.16 -12.62 -3.07
CA ILE A 169 -18.87 -14.02 -3.42
C ILE A 169 -20.01 -14.60 -4.25
N GLN A 170 -21.26 -14.41 -3.79
CA GLN A 170 -22.44 -14.97 -4.44
C GLN A 170 -22.63 -14.42 -5.87
N ILE A 171 -22.32 -13.15 -6.12
CA ILE A 171 -22.40 -12.56 -7.47
C ILE A 171 -21.54 -13.33 -8.48
N CYS A 172 -20.41 -13.88 -8.04
CA CYS A 172 -19.50 -14.59 -8.91
C CYS A 172 -19.91 -16.03 -9.19
N ASP A 173 -20.68 -16.66 -8.30
CA ASP A 173 -21.16 -18.04 -8.45
C ASP A 173 -20.06 -19.04 -8.87
N GLY A 174 -18.84 -18.83 -8.35
CA GLY A 174 -17.68 -19.67 -8.68
C GLY A 174 -17.07 -19.47 -10.08
N VAL A 175 -17.60 -18.56 -10.91
CA VAL A 175 -17.12 -18.35 -12.29
C VAL A 175 -16.07 -17.23 -12.36
N PRO A 176 -14.79 -17.56 -12.65
CA PRO A 176 -13.73 -16.56 -12.69
C PRO A 176 -13.88 -15.63 -13.90
N PHE A 177 -13.34 -14.42 -13.77
CA PHE A 177 -13.27 -13.38 -14.81
C PHE A 177 -14.60 -12.84 -15.35
N ARG A 178 -15.73 -13.38 -14.89
CA ARG A 178 -17.07 -12.83 -15.08
C ARG A 178 -17.13 -11.34 -14.70
N GLN A 179 -17.82 -10.55 -15.52
CA GLN A 179 -18.15 -9.16 -15.18
C GLN A 179 -19.11 -9.12 -14.00
N CYS A 180 -18.81 -8.29 -13.00
CA CYS A 180 -19.69 -8.05 -11.86
C CYS A 180 -19.91 -6.56 -11.63
N GLN A 181 -20.94 -6.19 -10.88
CA GLN A 181 -21.25 -4.79 -10.57
C GLN A 181 -21.53 -4.63 -9.08
N LEU A 182 -20.96 -3.59 -8.47
CA LEU A 182 -21.19 -3.20 -7.08
C LEU A 182 -21.76 -1.79 -7.01
N PRO A 183 -22.51 -1.44 -5.94
CA PRO A 183 -22.87 -0.05 -5.67
C PRO A 183 -21.61 0.83 -5.57
N GLY A 184 -21.63 1.97 -6.25
CA GLY A 184 -20.55 2.94 -6.19
C GLY A 184 -20.67 3.89 -4.99
N LEU A 185 -19.69 4.77 -4.86
CA LEU A 185 -19.62 5.75 -3.75
C LEU A 185 -20.71 6.84 -3.83
N GLN A 186 -21.19 7.13 -5.03
CA GLN A 186 -22.24 8.13 -5.25
C GLN A 186 -23.61 7.44 -5.24
N PRO A 187 -24.66 8.11 -4.74
CA PRO A 187 -26.01 7.58 -4.81
C PRO A 187 -26.37 7.20 -6.25
N ASN A 188 -26.93 6.00 -6.44
CA ASN A 188 -27.33 5.45 -7.73
C ASN A 188 -26.18 5.26 -8.76
N SER A 189 -24.92 5.23 -8.33
CA SER A 189 -23.82 4.82 -9.20
C SER A 189 -23.49 3.34 -9.01
N THR A 190 -22.94 2.73 -10.06
CA THR A 190 -22.41 1.36 -10.02
C THR A 190 -20.95 1.38 -10.46
N VAL A 191 -20.16 0.47 -9.91
CA VAL A 191 -18.78 0.23 -10.31
C VAL A 191 -18.69 -1.16 -10.89
N VAL A 192 -18.11 -1.24 -12.09
CA VAL A 192 -17.81 -2.51 -12.75
C VAL A 192 -16.60 -3.15 -12.09
N GLY A 193 -16.71 -4.45 -11.82
CA GLY A 193 -15.62 -5.29 -11.34
C GLY A 193 -15.50 -6.57 -12.15
N MET A 194 -14.55 -7.39 -11.74
CA MET A 194 -14.30 -8.72 -12.27
C MET A 194 -14.29 -9.73 -11.13
N CYS A 195 -14.91 -10.89 -11.34
CA CYS A 195 -14.81 -12.01 -10.44
C CYS A 195 -13.38 -12.52 -10.41
N TYR A 196 -12.65 -12.23 -9.33
CA TYR A 196 -11.22 -12.48 -9.28
C TYR A 196 -10.79 -13.00 -7.92
N ASN A 197 -9.87 -13.95 -7.95
CA ASN A 197 -9.22 -14.45 -6.76
C ASN A 197 -8.10 -13.49 -6.35
N HIS A 198 -8.46 -12.43 -5.64
CA HIS A 198 -7.50 -11.47 -5.12
C HIS A 198 -6.74 -12.08 -3.93
N ARG A 199 -5.40 -12.19 -4.04
CA ARG A 199 -4.49 -12.71 -2.99
C ARG A 199 -4.79 -14.14 -2.54
N MET A 200 -5.17 -15.03 -3.45
CA MET A 200 -5.47 -16.44 -3.16
C MET A 200 -6.63 -16.62 -2.16
N GLN A 201 -7.53 -15.64 -2.08
CA GLN A 201 -8.77 -15.71 -1.30
C GLN A 201 -9.88 -16.45 -2.09
N VAL A 202 -11.11 -16.40 -1.57
CA VAL A 202 -12.29 -16.85 -2.29
C VAL A 202 -12.56 -15.98 -3.51
N LEU A 203 -13.19 -16.55 -4.54
CA LEU A 203 -13.62 -15.79 -5.71
C LEU A 203 -14.72 -14.82 -5.31
N ALA A 204 -14.50 -13.52 -5.53
CA ALA A 204 -15.46 -12.47 -5.24
C ALA A 204 -15.35 -11.35 -6.26
N CYS A 205 -16.39 -10.52 -6.33
CA CYS A 205 -16.38 -9.35 -7.18
C CYS A 205 -15.31 -8.34 -6.71
N ASN A 206 -14.31 -8.10 -7.55
CA ASN A 206 -13.19 -7.22 -7.30
C ASN A 206 -13.25 -6.02 -8.27
N THR A 207 -13.19 -4.80 -7.75
CA THR A 207 -13.36 -3.57 -8.53
C THR A 207 -12.03 -2.86 -8.83
N ASP A 208 -10.90 -3.51 -8.56
CA ASP A 208 -9.59 -2.93 -8.88
C ASP A 208 -9.38 -2.90 -10.41
N PRO A 209 -9.26 -1.71 -11.03
CA PRO A 209 -9.08 -1.59 -12.47
C PRO A 209 -7.75 -2.20 -12.94
N THR A 210 -6.74 -2.30 -12.07
CA THR A 210 -5.45 -2.91 -12.40
C THR A 210 -5.61 -4.39 -12.65
N THR A 211 -6.40 -5.06 -11.80
CA THR A 211 -6.72 -6.48 -11.93
C THR A 211 -7.43 -6.78 -13.27
N ILE A 212 -8.36 -5.90 -13.69
CA ILE A 212 -9.03 -6.00 -15.01
C ILE A 212 -8.03 -5.81 -16.16
N ARG A 213 -7.19 -4.77 -16.10
CA ARG A 213 -6.17 -4.48 -17.13
C ARG A 213 -5.17 -5.60 -17.30
N VAL A 214 -4.75 -6.23 -16.19
CA VAL A 214 -3.85 -7.40 -16.23
C VAL A 214 -4.51 -8.55 -16.99
N ARG A 215 -5.80 -8.85 -16.73
CA ARG A 215 -6.48 -9.93 -17.45
C ARG A 215 -6.65 -9.61 -18.94
N ILE A 216 -7.02 -8.38 -19.30
CA ILE A 216 -7.07 -7.95 -20.72
C ILE A 216 -5.72 -8.19 -21.40
N ARG A 217 -4.62 -7.84 -20.74
CA ARG A 217 -3.28 -8.06 -21.29
C ARG A 217 -2.95 -9.55 -21.44
N GLN A 218 -3.35 -10.39 -20.48
CA GLN A 218 -3.17 -11.84 -20.56
C GLN A 218 -3.91 -12.44 -21.76
N ILE A 219 -5.13 -11.97 -22.04
CA ILE A 219 -5.91 -12.39 -23.21
C ILE A 219 -5.19 -12.00 -24.50
N GLN A 220 -4.78 -10.74 -24.61
CA GLN A 220 -4.08 -10.21 -25.79
C GLN A 220 -2.77 -10.94 -26.10
N ASP A 221 -2.00 -11.27 -25.06
CA ASP A 221 -0.72 -11.95 -25.21
C ASP A 221 -0.87 -13.49 -25.27
N ASN A 222 -2.10 -14.00 -25.14
CA ASN A 222 -2.42 -15.43 -25.08
C ASN A 222 -1.60 -16.19 -24.02
N VAL A 223 -1.54 -15.63 -22.80
CA VAL A 223 -0.79 -16.19 -21.66
C VAL A 223 -1.71 -16.53 -20.49
N GLY A 224 -1.36 -17.60 -19.76
CA GLY A 224 -2.14 -18.08 -18.61
C GLY A 224 -3.32 -18.96 -19.03
N THR A 225 -4.39 -18.94 -18.23
CA THR A 225 -5.61 -19.71 -18.54
C THR A 225 -6.27 -19.15 -19.79
N PRO A 226 -6.64 -20.00 -20.78
CA PRO A 226 -7.43 -19.59 -21.93
C PRO A 226 -8.68 -18.83 -21.51
N CYS A 227 -9.06 -17.81 -22.26
CA CYS A 227 -10.22 -17.00 -21.92
C CYS A 227 -11.52 -17.71 -22.26
N ASP A 228 -12.55 -17.48 -21.44
CA ASP A 228 -13.91 -17.91 -21.72
C ASP A 228 -14.59 -16.92 -22.69
N PRO A 229 -15.01 -17.35 -23.89
CA PRO A 229 -15.58 -16.45 -24.89
C PRO A 229 -16.96 -15.89 -24.54
N VAL A 230 -17.61 -16.40 -23.50
CA VAL A 230 -18.89 -15.90 -22.99
C VAL A 230 -18.64 -14.97 -21.80
N GLU A 231 -17.96 -15.46 -20.76
CA GLU A 231 -17.77 -14.74 -19.51
C GLU A 231 -16.74 -13.60 -19.62
N GLU A 232 -15.80 -13.71 -20.57
CA GLU A 232 -14.70 -12.76 -20.79
C GLU A 232 -14.82 -12.00 -22.12
N ALA A 233 -15.96 -12.08 -22.81
CA ALA A 233 -16.23 -11.30 -24.02
C ALA A 233 -16.04 -9.80 -23.77
N TRP A 234 -16.45 -9.31 -22.60
CA TRP A 234 -16.30 -7.92 -22.18
C TRP A 234 -14.84 -7.48 -21.97
N LEU A 235 -13.90 -8.43 -21.90
CA LEU A 235 -12.46 -8.20 -21.80
C LEU A 235 -11.75 -8.31 -23.17
N GLY A 236 -12.49 -8.59 -24.25
CA GLY A 236 -11.95 -8.79 -25.59
C GLY A 236 -11.59 -10.24 -25.92
N CYS A 237 -12.14 -11.22 -25.18
CA CYS A 237 -12.03 -12.63 -25.59
C CYS A 237 -12.90 -12.85 -26.84
N GLU A 238 -12.28 -13.16 -27.97
CA GLU A 238 -13.00 -13.52 -29.18
C GLU A 238 -13.41 -15.00 -29.12
N GLY A 239 -14.67 -15.29 -29.45
CA GLY A 239 -15.10 -16.67 -29.68
C GLY A 239 -14.28 -17.26 -30.81
N SER A 240 -13.55 -18.36 -30.55
CA SER A 240 -13.04 -19.19 -31.64
C SER A 240 -14.23 -19.48 -32.54
N THR A 241 -14.20 -18.95 -33.77
CA THR A 241 -15.14 -19.31 -34.81
C THR A 241 -15.09 -20.82 -34.89
N ALA A 242 -16.17 -21.47 -34.43
CA ALA A 242 -16.34 -22.89 -34.62
C ALA A 242 -16.22 -23.12 -36.13
N ILE A 243 -15.12 -23.75 -36.55
CA ILE A 243 -15.01 -24.30 -37.88
C ILE A 243 -16.05 -25.41 -37.91
N THR A 244 -17.23 -25.08 -38.43
CA THR A 244 -18.23 -26.05 -38.82
C THR A 244 -17.57 -26.94 -39.87
N MET A 245 -17.28 -28.19 -39.50
CA MET A 245 -16.96 -29.25 -40.47
C MET A 245 -18.21 -29.59 -41.29
#